data_AF-A0A2P5FZ79-F1
#
_entry.id   AF-A0A2P5FZ79-F1
#
_cell.length_a   1.000
_cell.length_b   1.000
_cell.length_c   1.000
_cell.angle_alpha   90.00
_cell.angle_beta   90.00
_cell.angle_gamma   90.00
#
_symmetry.space_group_name_H-M   'P 1'
#
loop_
_entity.id
_entity.type
_entity.pdbx_description
1 polymer ?
#
loop_
_entity_poly.entity_id
_entity_poly.type
_entity_poly.pdbx_seq_one_letter_code
_entity_poly.pdbx_strand_id
1 'polypeptide(L)' 'MDPNTNHIVIHEFPPIFRIYKDGHVERLKGTEVLPPLVNPKTVVQSKDITISPEYVIRPTITLRT' A
#
# COMPACT_ATOMS: atom_id res chain seq x y z
N MET A 1 23.09 -24.12 14.24
CA MET A 1 22.18 -23.73 13.13
C MET A 1 20.88 -23.47 13.85
N ASP A 2 20.68 -22.23 14.27
CA ASP A 2 19.70 -21.89 15.30
C ASP A 2 18.51 -21.25 14.58
N PRO A 3 17.34 -21.91 14.54
CA PRO A 3 16.37 -21.65 13.47
C PRO A 3 15.43 -20.46 13.70
N ASN A 4 15.73 -19.50 14.59
CA ASN A 4 14.69 -18.57 15.04
C ASN A 4 15.09 -17.09 15.23
N THR A 5 16.12 -16.61 14.55
CA THR A 5 16.51 -15.19 14.65
C THR A 5 15.64 -14.26 13.78
N ASN A 6 14.85 -14.81 12.85
CA ASN A 6 14.05 -14.03 11.89
C ASN A 6 12.83 -13.33 12.52
N HIS A 7 12.47 -13.66 13.75
CA HIS A 7 11.33 -13.04 14.44
C HIS A 7 11.72 -11.88 15.38
N ILE A 8 13.01 -11.52 15.42
CA ILE A 8 13.45 -10.39 16.26
C ILE A 8 13.04 -9.09 15.58
N VAL A 9 12.05 -8.42 16.16
CA VAL A 9 11.60 -7.09 15.73
C VAL A 9 12.61 -6.05 16.21
N ILE A 10 13.16 -5.27 15.28
CA ILE A 10 14.09 -4.17 15.59
C ILE A 10 13.37 -2.84 15.78
N HIS A 11 12.29 -2.63 15.02
CA HIS A 11 11.48 -1.42 15.09
C HIS A 11 10.00 -1.76 14.89
N GLU A 12 9.14 -1.16 15.71
CA GLU A 12 7.70 -1.36 15.64
C GLU A 12 7.00 0.00 15.56
N PHE A 13 6.09 0.14 14.59
CA PHE A 13 5.28 1.33 14.39
C PHE A 13 3.79 0.94 14.43
N PRO A 14 3.25 0.61 15.61
CA PRO A 14 1.86 0.17 15.71
C PRO A 14 0.90 1.33 15.40
N PRO A 15 -0.23 1.08 14.70
CA PRO A 15 -0.72 -0.20 14.18
C PRO A 15 -0.28 -0.48 12.72
N ILE A 16 0.73 0.23 12.21
CA ILE A 16 0.99 0.34 10.77
C ILE A 16 1.86 -0.80 10.24
N PHE A 17 3.08 -0.98 10.78
CA PHE A 17 4.04 -2.01 10.34
C PHE A 17 5.14 -2.24 11.38
N ARG A 18 5.90 -3.33 11.19
CA ARG A 18 7.10 -3.65 11.97
C ARG A 18 8.24 -4.12 11.08
N ILE A 19 9.46 -3.89 11.52
CA ILE A 19 10.70 -4.22 10.82
C ILE A 19 11.45 -5.27 11.65
N TYR A 20 11.85 -6.34 10.99
CA TYR A 20 12.62 -7.44 11.56
C TYR A 20 14.12 -7.25 11.33
N LYS A 21 14.93 -7.94 12.14
CA LYS A 21 16.39 -7.87 12.09
C LYS A 21 16.98 -8.34 10.76
N ASP A 22 16.28 -9.22 10.05
CA ASP A 22 16.63 -9.71 8.72
C ASP A 22 16.29 -8.72 7.59
N GLY A 23 15.70 -7.57 7.92
CA GLY A 23 15.25 -6.56 6.96
C GLY A 23 13.83 -6.81 6.43
N HIS A 24 13.16 -7.87 6.86
CA HIS A 24 11.76 -8.09 6.51
C HIS A 24 10.89 -6.99 7.12
N VAL A 25 9.94 -6.48 6.32
CA VAL A 25 8.95 -5.52 6.77
C VAL A 25 7.58 -6.16 6.70
N GLU A 26 6.91 -6.29 7.83
CA GLU A 26 5.55 -6.78 7.90
C GLU A 26 4.58 -5.64 8.10
N ARG A 27 3.63 -5.53 7.19
CA ARG A 27 2.57 -4.53 7.24
C ARG A 27 1.38 -5.05 8.03
N LEU A 28 1.06 -4.38 9.13
CA LEU A 28 0.01 -4.79 10.07
C LEU A 28 -1.35 -4.18 9.73
N LYS A 29 -1.37 -2.96 9.15
CA LYS A 29 -2.61 -2.28 8.73
C LYS A 29 -2.67 -2.11 7.21
N GLY A 30 -3.68 -2.70 6.58
CA GLY A 30 -3.99 -2.50 5.16
C GLY A 30 -4.40 -1.06 4.84
N THR A 31 -4.24 -0.64 3.59
CA THR A 31 -4.88 0.58 3.08
C THR A 31 -6.25 0.19 2.57
N GLU A 32 -7.29 0.95 2.96
CA GLU A 32 -8.61 0.77 2.36
C GLU A 32 -8.55 1.14 0.88
N VAL A 33 -8.80 0.16 0.02
CA VAL A 33 -8.87 0.38 -1.43
C VAL A 33 -10.34 0.63 -1.76
N LEU A 34 -10.69 1.89 -1.98
CA LEU A 34 -12.03 2.24 -2.46
C LEU A 34 -12.09 2.03 -3.98
N PRO A 35 -13.20 1.49 -4.51
CA PRO A 35 -13.40 1.44 -5.94
C PRO A 35 -13.47 2.88 -6.50
N PRO A 36 -13.09 3.08 -7.77
CA PRO A 36 -13.27 4.37 -8.44
C PRO A 36 -14.71 4.85 -8.31
N LEU A 37 -14.92 5.98 -7.64
CA LEU A 37 -16.25 6.53 -7.35
C LEU A 37 -16.43 7.86 -8.07
N VAL A 38 -17.57 8.02 -8.74
CA VAL A 38 -18.04 9.32 -9.21
C VAL A 38 -18.69 10.03 -8.03
N ASN A 39 -18.05 11.04 -7.47
CA ASN A 39 -18.64 11.82 -6.38
C ASN A 39 -19.67 12.81 -6.98
N PRO A 40 -20.98 12.67 -6.74
CA PRO A 40 -21.97 13.58 -7.33
C PRO A 40 -21.86 15.03 -6.81
N LYS A 41 -21.11 15.28 -5.72
CA LYS A 41 -20.86 16.63 -5.17
C LYS A 41 -19.64 17.33 -5.76
N THR A 42 -18.72 16.58 -6.35
CA THR A 42 -17.49 17.13 -6.95
C THR A 42 -17.37 16.53 -8.33
N VAL A 43 -17.39 17.32 -9.40
CA VAL A 43 -17.34 16.87 -10.81
C VAL A 43 -15.98 16.23 -11.16
N VAL A 44 -15.62 15.22 -10.39
CA VAL A 44 -14.31 14.61 -10.26
C VAL A 44 -14.51 13.12 -10.44
N GLN A 45 -13.82 12.59 -11.45
CA GLN A 45 -13.78 11.17 -11.73
C GLN A 45 -12.38 10.64 -11.50
N SER A 46 -12.31 9.51 -10.80
CA SER A 46 -11.08 8.75 -10.57
C SER A 46 -11.03 7.57 -11.53
N LYS A 47 -9.89 7.31 -12.17
CA LYS A 47 -9.68 6.11 -12.99
C LYS A 47 -8.28 5.56 -12.77
N ASP A 48 -8.19 4.25 -12.61
CA ASP A 48 -6.92 3.53 -12.58
C ASP A 48 -6.51 3.12 -14.00
N ILE A 49 -5.27 3.41 -14.37
CA ILE A 49 -4.66 2.98 -15.64
C ILE A 49 -3.36 2.23 -15.37
N THR A 50 -3.03 1.20 -16.15
CA THR A 50 -1.71 0.55 -16.05
C THR A 50 -0.74 1.24 -17.00
N ILE A 51 0.34 1.83 -16.50
CA ILE A 51 1.33 2.55 -17.33
C ILE A 51 2.40 1.61 -17.90
N SER A 52 2.83 0.60 -17.14
CA SER A 52 3.80 -0.41 -17.59
C SER A 52 3.44 -1.77 -17.02
N PRO A 53 3.59 -2.88 -17.78
CA PRO A 53 3.43 -4.22 -17.25
C PRO A 53 4.63 -4.66 -16.39
N GLU A 54 5.78 -4.00 -16.52
CA GLU A 54 7.03 -4.33 -15.82
C GLU A 54 7.04 -3.81 -14.37
N TYR A 55 6.33 -2.70 -14.12
CA TYR A 55 6.17 -2.14 -12.80
C TYR A 55 4.68 -2.12 -12.46
N VAL A 56 4.27 -2.75 -11.35
CA VAL A 56 2.90 -2.65 -10.84
C VAL A 56 2.69 -1.24 -10.28
N ILE A 57 2.55 -0.26 -11.18
CA ILE A 57 2.21 1.12 -10.87
C ILE A 57 0.74 1.26 -11.24
N ARG A 58 -0.10 1.50 -10.21
CA ARG A 58 -1.51 1.83 -10.36
C ARG A 58 -1.70 3.31 -10.06
N PRO A 59 -1.45 4.21 -11.02
CA PRO A 59 -1.79 5.62 -10.89
C PRO A 59 -3.32 5.78 -10.88
N THR A 60 -3.81 6.43 -9.84
CA THR A 60 -5.18 6.93 -9.80
C THR A 60 -5.18 8.34 -10.39
N ILE A 61 -5.74 8.51 -11.60
CA ILE A 61 -5.83 9.82 -12.26
C ILE A 61 -7.16 10.47 -11.91
N THR A 62 -7.09 11.71 -11.43
CA THR A 62 -8.25 12.54 -11.09
C THR A 62 -8.51 13.53 -12.23
N LEU A 63 -9.61 13.36 -12.96
CA LEU A 63 -10.05 14.29 -14.00
C LEU A 63 -11.03 15.31 -13.40
N ARG A 64 -10.79 16.60 -13.63
CA ARG A 64 -11.73 17.70 -13.33
C ARG A 64 -12.24 18.25 -14.65
N THR A 65 -13.54 18.12 -14.92
CA THR A 65 -14.24 18.82 -16.01
C THR A 65 -14.73 20.19 -15.56
#